data_AF-A0A850KLN3-F1
#
_entry.id   AF-A0A850KLN3-F1
#
_cell.length_a   1.000
_cell.length_b   1.000
_cell.length_c   1.000
_cell.angle_alpha   90.00
_cell.angle_beta   90.00
_cell.angle_gamma   90.00
#
_symmetry.space_group_name_H-M   'P 1'
#
loop_
_entity.id
_entity.type
_entity.pdbx_description
1 polymer ?
#
loop_
_entity_poly.entity_id
_entity_poly.type
_entity_poly.pdbx_seq_one_letter_code
_entity_poly.pdbx_strand_id
1 'polypeptide(L)'
;MYGKLDAIDRLVQFLIGFTALFSLGFGMYMFAEPYGWYDFVDTVKATGPANAHFIGDIGLAYMVSGLLLGYAAFHPGLRWGAALVGNLWLTGHGLFHIFEVVAGICSVDIFWRDAPGVLGPPLLVFIGVIIQVARQRVSPVPLPKAAFVALIRKIGGKGEPYIDDMVNAGGFMVEKFQHGMLLSGHRYHAPAPLFAMANLGAVRFEDCGPCVEIVRNFAIADRVNPERIANALSGKPDNDDDALAYDFGVAVASGDMVQAADLGDQIEERFGRDVRTELALGAASARLFPALKRGLGYASACQIPKVA
;
A
#
# COMPACT_ATOMS: atom_id res chain seq x y z
N MET A 1 7.47 1.39 -2.80
CA MET A 1 7.16 1.86 -4.16
C MET A 1 6.29 0.83 -4.85
N TYR A 2 5.12 1.23 -5.35
CA TYR A 2 4.20 0.32 -6.05
C TYR A 2 4.61 0.26 -7.52
N GLY A 3 5.74 -0.39 -7.78
CA GLY A 3 6.16 -0.71 -9.14
C GLY A 3 5.16 -1.66 -9.83
N LYS A 4 5.52 -2.10 -11.03
CA LYS A 4 4.76 -3.12 -11.76
C LYS A 4 4.53 -4.36 -10.87
N LEU A 5 3.31 -4.91 -10.96
CA LEU A 5 2.93 -6.12 -10.24
C LEU A 5 3.75 -7.29 -10.78
N ASP A 6 4.45 -7.99 -9.88
CA ASP A 6 5.18 -9.21 -10.21
C ASP A 6 4.31 -10.46 -10.02
N ALA A 7 4.88 -11.64 -10.27
CA ALA A 7 4.15 -12.91 -10.19
C ALA A 7 3.52 -13.16 -8.79
N ILE A 8 4.18 -12.73 -7.72
CA ILE A 8 3.64 -12.90 -6.36
C ILE A 8 2.50 -11.93 -6.13
N ASP A 9 2.60 -10.70 -6.65
CA ASP A 9 1.46 -9.78 -6.63
C ASP A 9 0.26 -10.35 -7.38
N ARG A 10 0.48 -10.96 -8.56
CA ARG A 10 -0.59 -11.63 -9.32
C ARG A 10 -1.20 -12.81 -8.57
N LEU A 11 -0.39 -13.59 -7.84
CA LEU A 11 -0.91 -14.63 -6.95
C LEU A 11 -1.83 -14.03 -5.88
N VAL A 12 -1.42 -12.94 -5.22
CA VAL A 12 -2.28 -12.26 -4.23
C VAL A 12 -3.57 -11.75 -4.86
N GLN A 13 -3.51 -11.16 -6.06
CA GLN A 13 -4.70 -10.75 -6.81
C GLN A 13 -5.62 -11.95 -7.07
N PHE A 14 -5.06 -13.10 -7.44
CA PHE A 14 -5.82 -14.32 -7.66
C PHE A 14 -6.48 -14.81 -6.37
N LEU A 15 -5.78 -14.88 -5.24
CA LEU A 15 -6.34 -15.37 -3.97
C LEU A 15 -7.53 -14.51 -3.51
N ILE A 16 -7.37 -13.18 -3.54
CA ILE A 16 -8.42 -12.24 -3.14
C ILE A 16 -9.54 -12.21 -4.19
N GLY A 17 -9.19 -12.21 -5.48
CA GLY A 17 -10.14 -12.17 -6.59
C GLY A 17 -10.98 -13.45 -6.69
N PHE A 18 -10.39 -14.62 -6.45
CA PHE A 18 -11.11 -15.88 -6.36
C PHE A 18 -12.13 -15.84 -5.22
N THR A 19 -11.71 -15.37 -4.04
CA THR A 19 -12.61 -15.18 -2.89
C THR A 19 -13.75 -14.21 -3.23
N ALA A 20 -13.44 -13.11 -3.91
CA ALA A 20 -14.44 -12.14 -4.36
C ALA A 20 -15.49 -12.78 -5.28
N LEU A 21 -15.05 -13.52 -6.30
CA LEU A 21 -15.94 -14.20 -7.24
C LEU A 21 -16.77 -15.28 -6.55
N PHE A 22 -16.17 -16.06 -5.66
CA PHE A 22 -16.87 -17.05 -4.84
C PHE A 22 -17.97 -16.38 -4.02
N SER A 23 -17.65 -15.31 -3.28
CA SER A 23 -18.64 -14.62 -2.44
C SER A 23 -19.74 -13.94 -3.25
N LEU A 24 -19.40 -13.31 -4.38
CA LEU A 24 -20.41 -12.75 -5.29
C LEU A 24 -21.32 -13.84 -5.86
N GLY A 25 -20.75 -14.95 -6.33
CA GLY A 25 -21.51 -16.06 -6.91
C GLY A 25 -22.47 -16.68 -5.91
N PHE A 26 -21.98 -17.03 -4.71
CA PHE A 26 -22.83 -17.58 -3.65
C PHE A 26 -23.89 -16.58 -3.17
N GLY A 27 -23.50 -15.33 -2.97
CA GLY A 27 -24.44 -14.30 -2.54
C GLY A 27 -25.54 -14.03 -3.55
N MET A 28 -25.21 -13.98 -4.85
CA MET A 28 -26.19 -13.86 -5.91
C MET A 28 -27.12 -15.07 -5.97
N TYR A 29 -26.62 -16.29 -5.77
CA TYR A 29 -27.46 -17.48 -5.76
C TYR A 29 -28.47 -17.48 -4.60
N MET A 30 -28.01 -17.17 -3.38
CA MET A 30 -28.89 -16.99 -2.21
C MET A 30 -29.96 -15.92 -2.44
N PHE A 31 -29.59 -14.81 -3.09
CA PHE A 31 -30.51 -13.70 -3.34
C PHE A 31 -31.54 -13.99 -4.43
N ALA A 32 -31.12 -14.63 -5.53
CA ALA A 32 -31.97 -14.89 -6.69
C ALA A 32 -32.87 -16.12 -6.51
N GLU A 33 -32.34 -17.18 -5.88
CA GLU A 33 -33.03 -18.47 -5.72
C GLU A 33 -32.77 -19.06 -4.31
N PRO A 34 -33.32 -18.44 -3.25
CA PRO A 34 -32.99 -18.80 -1.87
C PRO A 34 -33.33 -20.25 -1.51
N TYR A 35 -34.46 -20.77 -1.99
CA TYR A 35 -34.86 -22.16 -1.75
C TYR A 35 -34.00 -23.16 -2.54
N GLY A 36 -33.63 -22.82 -3.79
CA GLY A 36 -32.70 -23.63 -4.57
C GLY A 36 -31.34 -23.72 -3.89
N TRP A 37 -30.81 -22.60 -3.39
CA TRP A 37 -29.58 -22.58 -2.61
C TRP A 37 -29.68 -23.44 -1.34
N TYR A 38 -30.78 -23.34 -0.61
CA TYR A 38 -31.03 -24.13 0.60
C TYR A 38 -31.08 -25.64 0.31
N ASP A 39 -31.65 -26.03 -0.83
CA ASP A 39 -31.69 -27.43 -1.26
C ASP A 39 -30.32 -27.94 -1.74
N PHE A 40 -29.54 -27.07 -2.39
CA PHE A 40 -28.20 -27.34 -2.88
C PHE A 40 -27.18 -27.55 -1.75
N VAL A 41 -27.20 -26.70 -0.71
CA VAL A 41 -26.31 -26.82 0.44
C VAL A 41 -26.96 -27.71 1.51
N ASP A 42 -26.87 -29.01 1.32
CA ASP A 42 -27.61 -30.00 2.12
C ASP A 42 -27.39 -29.90 3.65
N THR A 43 -26.21 -29.44 4.08
CA THR A 43 -25.86 -29.27 5.49
C THR A 43 -26.67 -28.20 6.20
N VAL A 44 -27.14 -27.16 5.49
CA VAL A 44 -27.89 -26.06 6.13
C VAL A 44 -29.25 -26.50 6.67
N LYS A 45 -29.78 -27.62 6.16
CA LYS A 45 -31.04 -28.22 6.66
C LYS A 45 -30.95 -28.65 8.12
N ALA A 46 -29.75 -28.90 8.62
CA ALA A 46 -29.52 -29.21 10.03
C ALA A 46 -29.71 -27.98 10.94
N THR A 47 -29.73 -26.77 10.38
CA THR A 47 -29.83 -25.51 11.15
C THR A 47 -31.27 -24.99 11.30
N GLY A 48 -32.24 -25.66 10.67
CA GLY A 48 -33.67 -25.33 10.76
C GLY A 48 -34.32 -25.06 9.41
N PRO A 49 -35.62 -24.72 9.40
CA PRO A 49 -36.38 -24.54 8.16
C PRO A 49 -35.94 -23.31 7.37
N ALA A 50 -36.05 -23.39 6.03
CA ALA A 50 -35.71 -22.30 5.14
C ALA A 50 -36.57 -21.05 5.36
N ASN A 51 -35.92 -19.89 5.30
CA ASN A 51 -36.57 -18.58 5.25
C ASN A 51 -35.94 -17.75 4.13
N ALA A 52 -36.72 -17.42 3.10
CA ALA A 52 -36.19 -16.73 1.92
C ALA A 52 -35.61 -15.34 2.23
N HIS A 53 -36.22 -14.59 3.15
CA HIS A 53 -35.72 -13.26 3.52
C HIS A 53 -34.36 -13.36 4.23
N PHE A 54 -34.26 -14.26 5.21
CA PHE A 54 -33.02 -14.50 5.95
C PHE A 54 -31.88 -14.99 5.04
N ILE A 55 -32.16 -15.92 4.12
CA ILE A 55 -31.18 -16.35 3.12
C ILE A 55 -30.76 -15.18 2.22
N GLY A 56 -31.72 -14.33 1.80
CA GLY A 56 -31.45 -13.11 1.04
C GLY A 56 -30.53 -12.13 1.78
N ASP A 57 -30.72 -11.94 3.08
CA ASP A 57 -29.86 -11.08 3.91
C ASP A 57 -28.41 -11.60 3.98
N ILE A 58 -28.25 -12.93 4.15
CA ILE A 58 -26.92 -13.58 4.07
C ILE A 58 -26.33 -13.38 2.67
N GLY A 59 -27.14 -13.53 1.62
CA GLY A 59 -26.73 -13.31 0.24
C GLY A 59 -26.19 -11.90 0.01
N LEU A 60 -26.89 -10.88 0.52
CA LEU A 60 -26.43 -9.49 0.47
C LEU A 60 -25.11 -9.30 1.22
N ALA A 61 -24.93 -9.91 2.39
CA ALA A 61 -23.68 -9.84 3.14
C ALA A 61 -22.50 -10.46 2.35
N TYR A 62 -22.72 -11.62 1.72
CA TYR A 62 -21.74 -12.24 0.82
C TYR A 62 -21.43 -11.36 -0.39
N MET A 63 -22.43 -10.72 -1.00
CA MET A 63 -22.23 -9.82 -2.13
C MET A 63 -21.42 -8.57 -1.72
N VAL A 64 -21.71 -7.95 -0.59
CA VAL A 64 -20.95 -6.80 -0.06
C VAL A 64 -19.49 -7.18 0.20
N SER A 65 -19.26 -8.33 0.85
CA SER A 65 -17.91 -8.90 1.01
C SER A 65 -17.22 -9.08 -0.34
N GLY A 66 -17.91 -9.69 -1.31
CA GLY A 66 -17.38 -9.93 -2.64
C GLY A 66 -17.03 -8.66 -3.41
N LEU A 67 -17.86 -7.60 -3.33
CA LEU A 67 -17.58 -6.30 -3.94
C LEU A 67 -16.34 -5.62 -3.34
N LEU A 68 -16.22 -5.62 -2.01
CA LEU A 68 -15.05 -5.04 -1.32
C LEU A 68 -13.76 -5.81 -1.64
N LEU A 69 -13.82 -7.14 -1.66
CA LEU A 69 -12.69 -7.99 -2.04
C LEU A 69 -12.32 -7.81 -3.52
N GLY A 70 -13.30 -7.69 -4.40
CA GLY A 70 -13.08 -7.38 -5.83
C GLY A 70 -12.39 -6.03 -6.02
N TYR A 71 -12.86 -4.99 -5.33
CA TYR A 71 -12.20 -3.68 -5.29
C TYR A 71 -10.74 -3.79 -4.81
N ALA A 72 -10.50 -4.56 -3.74
CA ALA A 72 -9.17 -4.76 -3.20
C ALA A 72 -8.25 -5.55 -4.15
N ALA A 73 -8.77 -6.57 -4.83
CA ALA A 73 -8.01 -7.45 -5.74
C ALA A 73 -7.35 -6.69 -6.91
N PHE A 74 -7.93 -5.59 -7.38
CA PHE A 74 -7.31 -4.76 -8.42
C PHE A 74 -5.96 -4.17 -7.98
N HIS A 75 -5.83 -3.76 -6.71
CA HIS A 75 -4.59 -3.21 -6.16
C HIS A 75 -4.39 -3.66 -4.69
N PRO A 76 -3.98 -4.92 -4.44
CA PRO A 76 -3.98 -5.50 -3.11
C PRO A 76 -3.10 -4.74 -2.12
N GLY A 77 -1.94 -4.23 -2.56
CA GLY A 77 -1.03 -3.46 -1.71
C GLY A 77 -1.62 -2.10 -1.27
N LEU A 78 -2.32 -1.40 -2.16
CA LEU A 78 -2.94 -0.11 -1.85
C LEU A 78 -4.25 -0.27 -1.06
N ARG A 79 -5.01 -1.31 -1.38
CA ARG A 79 -6.39 -1.53 -0.92
C ARG A 79 -6.51 -2.65 0.11
N TRP A 80 -5.41 -3.06 0.74
CA TRP A 80 -5.39 -4.14 1.73
C TRP A 80 -6.36 -3.91 2.89
N GLY A 81 -6.59 -2.66 3.30
CA GLY A 81 -7.61 -2.32 4.29
C GLY A 81 -9.04 -2.71 3.85
N ALA A 82 -9.38 -2.48 2.58
CA ALA A 82 -10.65 -2.94 2.02
C ALA A 82 -10.74 -4.47 1.95
N ALA A 83 -9.61 -5.15 1.70
CA ALA A 83 -9.57 -6.62 1.76
C ALA A 83 -9.93 -7.11 3.17
N LEU A 84 -9.36 -6.50 4.22
CA LEU A 84 -9.68 -6.86 5.61
C LEU A 84 -11.15 -6.60 5.95
N VAL A 85 -11.69 -5.43 5.60
CA VAL A 85 -13.09 -5.09 5.86
C VAL A 85 -14.03 -6.03 5.11
N GLY A 86 -13.77 -6.29 3.82
CA GLY A 86 -14.52 -7.26 3.02
C GLY A 86 -14.47 -8.68 3.58
N ASN A 87 -13.41 -9.03 4.31
CA ASN A 87 -13.24 -10.33 4.93
C ASN A 87 -13.92 -10.50 6.30
N LEU A 88 -14.42 -9.42 6.92
CA LEU A 88 -14.93 -9.46 8.29
C LEU A 88 -16.15 -10.37 8.43
N TRP A 89 -17.14 -10.23 7.53
CA TRP A 89 -18.34 -11.07 7.55
C TRP A 89 -17.99 -12.54 7.31
N LEU A 90 -17.18 -12.84 6.29
CA LEU A 90 -16.75 -14.21 5.98
C LEU A 90 -16.03 -14.86 7.17
N THR A 91 -15.13 -14.11 7.80
CA THR A 91 -14.40 -14.58 8.99
C THR A 91 -15.35 -14.80 10.16
N GLY A 92 -16.22 -13.83 10.47
CA GLY A 92 -17.20 -13.93 11.55
C GLY A 92 -18.15 -15.10 11.35
N HIS A 93 -18.62 -15.32 10.12
CA HIS A 93 -19.46 -16.45 9.76
C HIS A 93 -18.72 -17.79 9.94
N GLY A 94 -17.49 -17.91 9.43
CA GLY A 94 -16.68 -19.12 9.65
C GLY A 94 -16.40 -19.39 11.14
N LEU A 95 -16.14 -18.36 11.94
CA LEU A 95 -15.99 -18.48 13.40
C LEU A 95 -17.29 -18.89 14.09
N PHE A 96 -18.45 -18.46 13.57
CA PHE A 96 -19.74 -18.88 14.10
C PHE A 96 -19.96 -20.39 13.94
N HIS A 97 -19.56 -20.99 12.82
CA HIS A 97 -19.57 -22.45 12.63
C HIS A 97 -18.69 -23.18 13.66
N ILE A 98 -17.52 -22.63 14.00
CA ILE A 98 -16.67 -23.19 15.06
C ILE A 98 -17.39 -23.12 16.41
N PHE A 99 -18.04 -21.99 16.69
CA PHE A 99 -18.82 -21.81 17.92
C PHE A 99 -19.97 -22.82 18.01
N GLU A 100 -20.69 -23.09 16.93
CA GLU A 100 -21.81 -24.05 16.92
C GLU A 100 -21.36 -25.46 17.31
N VAL A 101 -20.17 -25.90 16.86
CA VAL A 101 -19.59 -27.18 17.28
C VAL A 101 -19.23 -27.17 18.76
N VAL A 102 -18.58 -26.10 19.23
CA VAL A 102 -18.16 -25.96 20.64
C VAL A 102 -19.37 -25.91 21.58
N ALA A 103 -20.45 -25.27 21.15
CA ALA A 103 -21.70 -25.16 21.89
C ALA A 103 -22.58 -26.43 21.80
N GLY A 104 -22.20 -27.41 20.99
CA GLY A 104 -22.98 -28.63 20.78
C GLY A 104 -24.27 -28.44 19.96
N ILE A 105 -24.37 -27.33 19.22
CA ILE A 105 -25.50 -27.03 18.32
C ILE A 105 -25.36 -27.86 17.03
N CYS A 106 -24.14 -27.99 16.53
CA CYS A 106 -23.83 -28.69 15.29
C CYS A 106 -22.86 -29.86 15.52
N SER A 107 -22.99 -30.91 14.72
CA SER A 107 -22.08 -32.06 14.76
C SER A 107 -20.73 -31.74 14.11
N VAL A 108 -19.68 -32.41 14.57
CA VAL A 108 -18.33 -32.30 14.00
C VAL A 108 -18.30 -32.72 12.52
N ASP A 109 -19.13 -33.69 12.13
CA ASP A 109 -19.21 -34.17 10.74
C ASP A 109 -19.78 -33.11 9.79
N ILE A 110 -20.82 -32.39 10.22
CA ILE A 110 -21.37 -31.28 9.44
C ILE A 110 -20.35 -30.15 9.32
N PHE A 111 -19.68 -29.81 10.42
CA PHE A 111 -18.62 -28.79 10.39
C PHE A 111 -17.53 -29.09 9.37
N TRP A 112 -17.03 -30.32 9.28
CA TRP A 112 -15.99 -30.63 8.29
C TRP A 112 -16.46 -30.59 6.84
N ARG A 113 -17.76 -30.78 6.59
CA ARG A 113 -18.38 -30.60 5.28
C ARG A 113 -18.49 -29.11 4.92
N ASP A 114 -18.79 -28.26 5.89
CA ASP A 114 -18.96 -26.82 5.70
C ASP A 114 -17.64 -26.04 5.71
N ALA A 115 -16.65 -26.50 6.49
CA ALA A 115 -15.38 -25.83 6.76
C ALA A 115 -14.63 -25.36 5.49
N PRO A 116 -14.52 -26.15 4.40
CA PRO A 116 -13.89 -25.68 3.17
C PRO A 116 -14.58 -24.44 2.58
N GLY A 117 -15.91 -24.35 2.67
CA GLY A 117 -16.71 -23.24 2.15
C GLY A 117 -16.78 -22.03 3.08
N VAL A 118 -16.70 -22.22 4.41
CA VAL A 118 -16.87 -21.13 5.38
C VAL A 118 -15.57 -20.64 6.01
N LEU A 119 -14.52 -21.48 6.09
CA LEU A 119 -13.19 -21.11 6.61
C LEU A 119 -12.15 -20.91 5.49
N GLY A 120 -12.31 -21.62 4.36
CA GLY A 120 -11.40 -21.51 3.22
C GLY A 120 -11.32 -20.10 2.62
N PRO A 121 -12.44 -19.49 2.20
CA PRO A 121 -12.45 -18.16 1.59
C PRO A 121 -11.77 -17.08 2.46
N PRO A 122 -12.10 -16.92 3.77
CA PRO A 122 -11.43 -15.91 4.57
C PRO A 122 -9.94 -16.19 4.81
N LEU A 123 -9.53 -17.46 4.85
CA LEU A 123 -8.12 -17.83 4.96
C LEU A 123 -7.31 -17.41 3.73
N LEU A 124 -7.85 -17.55 2.52
CA LEU A 124 -7.17 -17.12 1.29
C LEU A 124 -6.90 -15.61 1.30
N VAL A 125 -7.84 -14.81 1.81
CA VAL A 125 -7.67 -13.36 1.95
C VAL A 125 -6.57 -13.04 2.96
N PHE A 126 -6.57 -13.68 4.13
CA PHE A 126 -5.50 -13.49 5.12
C PHE A 126 -4.13 -13.87 4.58
N ILE A 127 -4.01 -14.98 3.87
CA ILE A 127 -2.76 -15.39 3.20
C ILE A 127 -2.31 -14.29 2.24
N GLY A 128 -3.21 -13.78 1.39
CA GLY A 128 -2.90 -12.71 0.45
C GLY A 128 -2.40 -11.42 1.13
N VAL A 129 -3.05 -11.00 2.20
CA VAL A 129 -2.65 -9.81 2.98
C VAL A 129 -1.31 -10.04 3.68
N ILE A 130 -1.11 -11.20 4.31
CA ILE A 130 0.15 -11.55 5.00
C ILE A 130 1.32 -11.54 4.01
N ILE A 131 1.15 -12.09 2.81
CA ILE A 131 2.17 -12.04 1.75
C ILE A 131 2.55 -10.59 1.44
N GLN A 132 1.57 -9.69 1.28
CA GLN A 132 1.87 -8.28 0.96
C GLN A 132 2.54 -7.54 2.12
N VAL A 133 2.13 -7.81 3.36
CA VAL A 133 2.76 -7.24 4.55
C VAL A 133 4.20 -7.72 4.67
N ALA A 134 4.45 -9.03 4.54
CA ALA A 134 5.78 -9.62 4.62
C ALA A 134 6.74 -9.07 3.56
N ARG A 135 6.21 -8.72 2.38
CA ARG A 135 6.96 -8.12 1.27
C ARG A 135 7.08 -6.59 1.37
N GLN A 136 6.56 -5.98 2.42
CA GLN A 136 6.50 -4.52 2.60
C GLN A 136 5.85 -3.79 1.40
N ARG A 137 4.85 -4.45 0.80
CA ARG A 137 4.09 -3.99 -0.37
C ARG A 137 2.74 -3.38 0.02
N VAL A 138 2.48 -3.16 1.30
CA VAL A 138 1.24 -2.55 1.79
C VAL A 138 1.37 -1.05 1.97
N SER A 139 0.27 -0.36 1.73
CA SER A 139 0.09 1.05 2.01
C SER A 139 0.16 1.38 3.49
N PRO A 140 0.77 2.53 3.86
CA PRO A 140 0.69 3.02 5.23
C PRO A 140 -0.74 3.38 5.64
N VAL A 141 -1.66 3.49 4.68
CA VAL A 141 -3.10 3.62 4.90
C VAL A 141 -3.77 2.24 4.75
N PRO A 142 -4.66 1.80 5.67
CA PRO A 142 -5.12 2.51 6.88
C PRO A 142 -4.42 1.98 8.15
N LEU A 143 -3.08 2.10 8.27
CA LEU A 143 -2.43 1.71 9.52
C LEU A 143 -2.98 2.55 10.69
N PRO A 144 -3.25 1.93 11.86
CA PRO A 144 -3.60 2.69 13.05
C PRO A 144 -2.53 3.74 13.37
N LYS A 145 -2.94 4.92 13.85
CA LYS A 145 -2.04 6.06 14.18
C LYS A 145 -0.79 5.61 14.93
N ALA A 146 -0.94 4.80 15.98
CA ALA A 146 0.18 4.33 16.80
C ALA A 146 1.19 3.47 16.00
N ALA A 147 0.70 2.55 15.16
CA ALA A 147 1.53 1.68 14.34
C ALA A 147 2.31 2.49 13.28
N PHE A 148 1.63 3.44 12.63
CA PHE A 148 2.27 4.32 11.67
C PHE A 148 3.31 5.24 12.31
N VAL A 149 3.00 5.86 13.45
CA VAL A 149 3.95 6.69 14.20
C VAL A 149 5.20 5.89 14.59
N ALA A 150 5.02 4.65 15.06
CA ALA A 150 6.14 3.77 15.37
C ALA A 150 7.00 3.47 14.12
N LEU A 151 6.36 3.24 12.96
CA LEU A 151 7.04 3.01 11.69
C LEU A 151 7.86 4.22 11.25
N ILE A 152 7.26 5.42 11.21
CA ILE A 152 7.98 6.63 10.74
C ILE A 152 9.10 7.04 11.70
N ARG A 153 8.95 6.82 13.02
CA ARG A 153 10.05 7.02 13.98
C ARG A 153 11.20 6.04 13.76
N LYS A 154 10.91 4.82 13.30
CA LYS A 154 11.94 3.84 12.94
C LYS A 154 12.67 4.25 11.65
N ILE A 155 11.96 4.77 10.66
CA ILE A 155 12.52 5.18 9.36
C ILE A 155 13.30 6.49 9.47
N GLY A 156 12.76 7.50 10.16
CA GLY A 156 13.36 8.82 10.30
C GLY A 156 14.52 8.88 11.31
N GLY A 157 14.73 7.81 12.10
CA GLY A 157 15.67 7.80 13.22
C GLY A 157 15.02 8.23 14.53
N LYS A 158 15.57 7.74 15.65
CA LYS A 158 15.11 8.09 17.00
C LYS A 158 15.48 9.55 17.30
N GLY A 159 14.61 10.50 16.95
CA GLY A 159 14.79 11.90 17.34
C GLY A 159 14.26 12.96 16.39
N GLU A 160 13.34 12.64 15.48
CA GLU A 160 12.74 13.63 14.57
C GLU A 160 11.55 14.35 15.24
N PRO A 161 11.72 15.59 15.76
CA PRO A 161 10.71 16.25 16.59
C PRO A 161 9.44 16.64 15.82
N TYR A 162 9.52 16.82 14.50
CA TYR A 162 8.37 17.13 13.65
C TYR A 162 7.28 16.04 13.71
N ILE A 163 7.65 14.80 14.06
CA ILE A 163 6.70 13.70 14.23
C ILE A 163 5.79 13.96 15.43
N ASP A 164 6.34 14.49 16.52
CA ASP A 164 5.57 14.80 17.73
C ASP A 164 4.61 15.96 17.48
N ASP A 165 5.04 16.98 16.72
CA ASP A 165 4.17 18.06 16.28
C ASP A 165 3.00 17.55 15.44
N MET A 166 3.25 16.65 14.48
CA MET A 166 2.15 16.03 13.71
C MET A 166 1.18 15.25 14.59
N VAL A 167 1.69 14.54 15.61
CA VAL A 167 0.87 13.77 16.56
C VAL A 167 -0.02 14.68 17.41
N ASN A 168 0.50 15.86 17.77
CA ASN A 168 -0.13 16.84 18.67
C ASN A 168 -1.02 17.87 17.95
N ALA A 169 -0.83 18.09 16.64
CA ALA A 169 -1.56 19.09 15.86
C ALA A 169 -3.08 18.83 15.71
N GLY A 170 -3.57 17.64 16.08
CA GLY A 170 -4.98 17.27 15.94
C GLY A 170 -5.46 17.19 14.47
N GLY A 171 -6.76 17.34 14.24
CA GLY A 171 -7.33 17.52 12.89
C GLY A 171 -7.07 16.40 11.87
N PHE A 172 -6.84 15.17 12.34
CA PHE A 172 -6.41 14.02 11.53
C PHE A 172 -5.07 14.23 10.81
N MET A 173 -4.17 15.06 11.35
CA MET A 173 -2.90 15.40 10.71
C MET A 173 -2.06 14.17 10.34
N VAL A 174 -1.91 13.21 11.26
CA VAL A 174 -1.17 11.97 11.00
C VAL A 174 -1.80 11.17 9.86
N GLU A 175 -3.12 11.07 9.82
CA GLU A 175 -3.82 10.32 8.77
C GLU A 175 -3.70 11.00 7.40
N LYS A 176 -3.85 12.33 7.34
CA LYS A 176 -3.61 13.09 6.11
C LYS A 176 -2.17 12.92 5.63
N PHE A 177 -1.21 12.91 6.55
CA PHE A 177 0.18 12.67 6.23
C PHE A 177 0.43 11.25 5.69
N GLN A 178 -0.21 10.22 6.27
CA GLN A 178 -0.17 8.85 5.74
C GLN A 178 -0.60 8.78 4.28
N HIS A 179 -1.70 9.47 3.93
CA HIS A 179 -2.17 9.54 2.55
C HIS A 179 -1.19 10.29 1.64
N GLY A 180 -0.58 11.38 2.13
CA GLY A 180 0.45 12.12 1.41
C GLY A 180 1.68 11.27 1.07
N MET A 181 2.09 10.35 1.95
CA MET A 181 3.22 9.45 1.71
C MET A 181 3.02 8.48 0.53
N LEU A 182 1.79 8.27 0.07
CA LEU A 182 1.55 7.46 -1.13
C LEU A 182 2.09 8.12 -2.40
N LEU A 183 2.09 9.45 -2.44
CA LEU A 183 2.58 10.23 -3.58
C LEU A 183 4.10 10.13 -3.71
N SER A 184 4.83 10.20 -2.59
CA SER A 184 6.30 10.22 -2.59
C SER A 184 6.94 8.91 -3.08
N GLY A 185 6.20 7.81 -3.08
CA GLY A 185 6.67 6.49 -3.54
C GLY A 185 6.09 6.03 -4.87
N HIS A 186 5.41 6.91 -5.62
CA HIS A 186 4.81 6.54 -6.91
C HIS A 186 5.88 6.41 -8.00
N ARG A 187 5.99 5.20 -8.57
CA ARG A 187 6.89 4.85 -9.66
C ARG A 187 6.35 3.64 -10.40
N TYR A 188 6.13 3.74 -11.71
CA TYR A 188 5.61 2.65 -12.53
C TYR A 188 6.39 2.48 -13.84
N HIS A 189 6.71 3.57 -14.53
CA HIS A 189 7.48 3.61 -15.77
C HIS A 189 8.94 3.95 -15.54
N ALA A 190 9.24 4.87 -14.62
CA ALA A 190 10.58 5.37 -14.41
C ALA A 190 11.54 4.25 -13.91
N PRO A 191 12.71 4.08 -14.56
CA PRO A 191 13.79 3.26 -14.04
C PRO A 191 14.15 3.69 -12.61
N ALA A 192 14.39 2.72 -11.73
CA ALA A 192 14.74 2.99 -10.33
C ALA A 192 15.94 3.96 -10.18
N PRO A 193 17.01 3.86 -11.00
CA PRO A 193 18.12 4.82 -10.92
C PRO A 193 17.68 6.26 -11.23
N LEU A 194 16.93 6.50 -12.31
CA LEU A 194 16.49 7.85 -12.67
C LEU A 194 15.58 8.47 -11.60
N PHE A 195 14.65 7.67 -11.06
CA PHE A 195 13.79 8.12 -9.97
C PHE A 195 14.59 8.45 -8.70
N ALA A 196 15.58 7.61 -8.38
CA ALA A 196 16.49 7.90 -7.27
C ALA A 196 17.25 9.21 -7.49
N MET A 197 17.81 9.44 -8.69
CA MET A 197 18.58 10.65 -9.00
C MET A 197 17.73 11.92 -8.89
N ALA A 198 16.53 11.95 -9.47
CA ALA A 198 15.64 13.11 -9.35
C ALA A 198 15.27 13.42 -7.89
N ASN A 199 15.00 12.40 -7.08
CA ASN A 199 14.73 12.60 -5.66
C ASN A 199 15.97 13.07 -4.89
N LEU A 200 17.15 12.51 -5.18
CA LEU A 200 18.41 12.88 -4.54
C LEU A 200 18.78 14.34 -4.84
N GLY A 201 18.68 14.76 -6.11
CA GLY A 201 18.91 16.15 -6.52
C GLY A 201 17.96 17.11 -5.80
N ALA A 202 16.67 16.76 -5.75
CA ALA A 202 15.67 17.56 -5.06
C ALA A 202 15.97 17.72 -3.55
N VAL A 203 16.20 16.62 -2.82
CA VAL A 203 16.47 16.72 -1.37
C VAL A 203 17.84 17.29 -1.04
N ARG A 204 18.82 17.14 -1.95
CA ARG A 204 20.14 17.75 -1.78
C ARG A 204 20.03 19.27 -1.89
N PHE A 205 19.28 19.78 -2.86
CA PHE A 205 19.02 21.21 -3.00
C PHE A 205 18.33 21.79 -1.76
N GLU A 206 17.42 21.04 -1.16
CA GLU A 206 16.72 21.43 0.07
C GLU A 206 17.61 21.46 1.34
N ASP A 207 18.88 21.05 1.21
CA ASP A 207 19.91 21.02 2.25
C ASP A 207 19.51 20.28 3.55
N CYS A 208 18.75 19.18 3.40
CA CYS A 208 18.35 18.33 4.53
C CYS A 208 19.18 17.04 4.55
N GLY A 209 20.25 17.02 5.35
CA GLY A 209 21.11 15.83 5.53
C GLY A 209 20.35 14.53 5.85
N PRO A 210 19.49 14.49 6.88
CA PRO A 210 18.70 13.29 7.19
C PRO A 210 17.76 12.87 6.04
N CYS A 211 17.23 13.83 5.27
CA CYS A 211 16.34 13.54 4.14
C CYS A 211 17.11 12.89 2.98
N VAL A 212 18.34 13.34 2.71
CA VAL A 212 19.25 12.71 1.75
C VAL A 212 19.51 11.24 2.14
N GLU A 213 19.78 10.98 3.41
CA GLU A 213 20.01 9.61 3.91
C GLU A 213 18.78 8.70 3.74
N ILE A 214 17.59 9.23 4.01
CA ILE A 214 16.33 8.50 3.80
C ILE A 214 16.13 8.17 2.31
N VAL A 215 16.31 9.14 1.41
CA VAL A 215 16.18 8.91 -0.03
C VAL A 215 17.23 7.92 -0.53
N ARG A 216 18.48 8.01 -0.04
CA ARG A 216 19.54 7.03 -0.33
C ARG A 216 19.12 5.62 0.09
N ASN A 217 18.59 5.46 1.30
CA ASN A 217 18.16 4.16 1.81
C ASN A 217 16.99 3.59 0.99
N PHE A 218 16.07 4.43 0.51
CA PHE A 218 15.03 3.99 -0.42
C PHE A 218 15.58 3.57 -1.77
N ALA A 219 16.55 4.30 -2.33
CA ALA A 219 17.21 3.91 -3.58
C ALA A 219 17.94 2.55 -3.45
N ILE A 220 18.61 2.31 -2.32
CA ILE A 220 19.25 1.02 -2.02
C ILE A 220 18.20 -0.10 -1.90
N ALA A 221 17.09 0.15 -1.19
CA ALA A 221 15.99 -0.82 -1.08
C ALA A 221 15.37 -1.15 -2.45
N ASP A 222 15.38 -0.19 -3.37
CA ASP A 222 14.99 -0.34 -4.77
C ASP A 222 16.10 -0.95 -5.67
N ARG A 223 17.18 -1.44 -5.06
CA ARG A 223 18.30 -2.13 -5.70
C ARG A 223 19.13 -1.26 -6.66
N VAL A 224 19.16 0.05 -6.45
CA VAL A 224 20.11 0.93 -7.12
C VAL A 224 21.50 0.71 -6.53
N ASN A 225 22.54 0.66 -7.37
CA ASN A 225 23.92 0.45 -6.92
C ASN A 225 24.35 1.55 -5.93
N PRO A 226 24.82 1.20 -4.71
CA PRO A 226 25.31 2.17 -3.72
C PRO A 226 26.42 3.10 -4.24
N GLU A 227 27.34 2.60 -5.07
CA GLU A 227 28.42 3.43 -5.64
C GLU A 227 27.88 4.49 -6.59
N ARG A 228 26.92 4.10 -7.45
CA ARG A 228 26.22 5.02 -8.36
C ARG A 228 25.52 6.16 -7.60
N ILE A 229 24.92 5.85 -6.45
CA ILE A 229 24.30 6.85 -5.57
C ILE A 229 25.36 7.76 -4.94
N ALA A 230 26.46 7.20 -4.42
CA ALA A 230 27.55 7.96 -3.80
C ALA A 230 28.24 8.90 -4.80
N ASN A 231 28.42 8.45 -6.04
CA ASN A 231 28.97 9.22 -7.15
C ASN A 231 28.10 10.43 -7.47
N ALA A 232 26.78 10.26 -7.60
CA ALA A 232 25.85 11.36 -7.79
C ALA A 232 25.88 12.38 -6.62
N LEU A 233 25.87 11.91 -5.38
CA LEU A 233 25.96 12.78 -4.19
C LEU A 233 27.31 13.53 -4.08
N SER A 234 28.36 12.99 -4.71
CA SER A 234 29.69 13.62 -4.80
C SER A 234 29.83 14.56 -5.99
N GLY A 235 28.73 14.83 -6.73
CA GLY A 235 28.73 15.69 -7.91
C GLY A 235 29.37 15.05 -9.15
N LYS A 236 29.46 13.71 -9.19
CA LYS A 236 30.02 12.95 -10.31
C LYS A 236 29.08 11.81 -10.73
N PRO A 237 27.87 12.07 -11.25
CA PRO A 237 26.98 11.01 -11.72
C PRO A 237 27.66 10.08 -12.73
N ASP A 238 27.30 8.79 -12.73
CA ASP A 238 27.98 7.76 -13.52
C ASP A 238 27.82 7.94 -15.05
N ASN A 239 26.78 8.64 -15.47
CA ASN A 239 26.41 8.84 -16.88
C ASN A 239 25.49 10.06 -17.03
N ASP A 240 25.30 10.47 -18.28
CA ASP A 240 24.50 11.65 -18.64
C ASP A 240 23.02 11.50 -18.25
N ASP A 241 22.50 10.28 -18.19
CA ASP A 241 21.12 10.04 -17.75
C ASP A 241 20.91 10.30 -16.27
N ASP A 242 21.86 9.87 -15.44
CA ASP A 242 21.85 10.16 -14.02
C ASP A 242 22.01 11.64 -13.75
N ALA A 243 22.92 12.30 -14.47
CA ALA A 243 23.12 13.74 -14.36
C ALA A 243 21.85 14.51 -14.76
N LEU A 244 21.25 14.17 -15.89
CA LEU A 244 19.99 14.76 -16.37
C LEU A 244 18.87 14.63 -15.33
N ALA A 245 18.64 13.43 -14.78
CA ALA A 245 17.61 13.22 -13.78
C ALA A 245 17.90 13.94 -12.46
N TYR A 246 19.17 13.93 -12.01
CA TYR A 246 19.61 14.61 -10.80
C TYR A 246 19.40 16.13 -10.91
N ASP A 247 19.87 16.73 -12.01
CA ASP A 247 19.76 18.17 -12.26
C ASP A 247 18.30 18.59 -12.46
N PHE A 248 17.48 17.74 -13.08
CA PHE A 248 16.04 17.96 -13.17
C PHE A 248 15.40 18.03 -11.77
N GLY A 249 15.80 17.13 -10.87
CA GLY A 249 15.39 17.16 -9.47
C GLY A 249 15.78 18.46 -8.75
N VAL A 250 17.01 18.94 -8.98
CA VAL A 250 17.50 20.23 -8.46
C VAL A 250 16.70 21.40 -9.02
N ALA A 251 16.43 21.43 -10.32
CA ALA A 251 15.66 22.49 -10.98
C ALA A 251 14.21 22.56 -10.44
N VAL A 252 13.56 21.40 -10.27
CA VAL A 252 12.22 21.32 -9.66
C VAL A 252 12.23 21.81 -8.21
N ALA A 253 13.27 21.49 -7.44
CA ALA A 253 13.36 21.91 -6.04
C ALA A 253 13.70 23.40 -5.86
N SER A 254 14.55 23.94 -6.73
CA SER A 254 14.91 25.36 -6.74
C SER A 254 13.80 26.28 -7.25
N GLY A 255 12.85 25.73 -8.03
CA GLY A 255 11.84 26.53 -8.69
C GLY A 255 12.38 27.24 -9.94
N ASP A 256 13.52 26.81 -10.48
CA ASP A 256 14.01 27.25 -11.79
C ASP A 256 13.13 26.68 -12.90
N MET A 257 12.13 27.48 -13.29
CA MET A 257 11.12 27.07 -14.26
C MET A 257 11.71 26.83 -15.65
N VAL A 258 12.75 27.57 -16.04
CA VAL A 258 13.37 27.46 -17.37
C VAL A 258 14.19 26.18 -17.43
N GLN A 259 15.08 25.98 -16.45
CA GLN A 259 15.91 24.79 -16.40
C GLN A 259 15.06 23.52 -16.22
N ALA A 260 14.00 23.56 -15.40
CA ALA A 260 13.10 22.43 -15.23
C ALA A 260 12.32 22.10 -16.52
N ALA A 261 11.95 23.11 -17.32
CA ALA A 261 11.32 22.88 -18.62
C ALA A 261 12.30 22.19 -19.57
N ASP A 262 13.50 22.75 -19.75
CA ASP A 262 14.51 22.25 -20.69
C ASP A 262 14.98 20.83 -20.36
N LEU A 263 15.31 20.56 -19.08
CA LEU A 263 15.70 19.21 -18.64
C LEU A 263 14.52 18.23 -18.71
N GLY A 264 13.31 18.71 -18.41
CA GLY A 264 12.10 17.92 -18.52
C GLY A 264 11.78 17.49 -19.96
N ASP A 265 12.00 18.37 -20.93
CA ASP A 265 11.81 18.07 -22.35
C ASP A 265 12.84 17.04 -22.84
N GLN A 266 14.09 17.12 -22.39
CA GLN A 266 15.12 16.10 -22.66
C GLN A 266 14.76 14.74 -22.05
N ILE A 267 14.22 14.72 -20.83
CA ILE A 267 13.73 13.47 -20.19
C ILE A 267 12.58 12.88 -21.01
N GLU A 268 11.64 13.72 -21.44
CA GLU A 268 10.48 13.28 -22.22
C GLU A 268 10.88 12.73 -23.59
N GLU A 269 11.83 13.36 -24.26
CA GLU A 269 12.38 12.88 -25.54
C GLU A 269 13.06 11.50 -25.38
N ARG A 270 13.82 11.31 -24.31
CA ARG A 270 14.63 10.09 -24.09
C ARG A 270 13.84 8.94 -23.46
N PHE A 271 12.92 9.26 -22.55
CA PHE A 271 12.26 8.28 -21.67
C PHE A 271 10.73 8.32 -21.71
N GLY A 272 10.16 9.31 -22.40
CA GLY A 272 8.72 9.47 -22.54
C GLY A 272 8.08 10.31 -21.43
N ARG A 273 6.86 10.77 -21.73
CA ARG A 273 6.07 11.65 -20.86
C ARG A 273 5.80 11.06 -19.49
N ASP A 274 5.50 9.76 -19.42
CA ASP A 274 5.19 9.09 -18.15
C ASP A 274 6.38 9.13 -17.19
N VAL A 275 7.61 8.96 -17.70
CA VAL A 275 8.82 9.05 -16.89
C VAL A 275 9.02 10.48 -16.39
N ARG A 276 8.87 11.50 -17.25
CA ARG A 276 8.92 12.91 -16.81
C ARG A 276 7.90 13.18 -15.71
N THR A 277 6.67 12.71 -15.86
CA THR A 277 5.60 12.87 -14.86
C THR A 277 5.98 12.23 -13.52
N GLU A 278 6.49 11.01 -13.52
CA GLU A 278 6.91 10.31 -12.31
C GLU A 278 8.11 10.99 -11.63
N LEU A 279 9.12 11.42 -12.40
CA LEU A 279 10.27 12.15 -11.88
C LEU A 279 9.86 13.49 -11.28
N ALA A 280 8.95 14.24 -11.94
CA ALA A 280 8.43 15.50 -11.44
C ALA A 280 7.65 15.33 -10.13
N LEU A 281 6.79 14.31 -10.05
CA LEU A 281 6.03 13.98 -8.84
C LEU A 281 6.95 13.56 -7.70
N GLY A 282 7.96 12.72 -8.00
CA GLY A 282 8.98 12.31 -7.03
C GLY A 282 9.71 13.52 -6.46
N ALA A 283 10.35 14.32 -7.33
CA ALA A 283 11.10 15.51 -6.96
C ALA A 283 10.25 16.50 -6.15
N ALA A 284 9.00 16.76 -6.57
CA ALA A 284 8.08 17.63 -5.82
C ALA A 284 7.74 17.05 -4.42
N SER A 285 7.48 15.75 -4.33
CA SER A 285 7.10 15.10 -3.06
C SER A 285 8.26 14.97 -2.10
N ALA A 286 9.48 14.76 -2.59
CA ALA A 286 10.68 14.61 -1.77
C ALA A 286 10.99 15.86 -0.93
N ARG A 287 10.53 17.03 -1.38
CA ARG A 287 10.66 18.33 -0.70
C ARG A 287 9.72 18.51 0.48
N LEU A 288 8.65 17.71 0.58
CA LEU A 288 7.64 17.84 1.64
C LEU A 288 8.27 17.79 3.04
N PHE A 289 9.18 16.83 3.26
CA PHE A 289 9.82 16.64 4.56
C PHE A 289 10.80 17.77 4.90
N PRO A 290 11.78 18.13 4.04
CA PRO A 290 12.64 19.30 4.27
C PRO A 290 11.85 20.59 4.51
N ALA A 291 10.84 20.86 3.69
CA ALA A 291 10.03 22.08 3.79
C ALA A 291 9.24 22.12 5.10
N LEU A 292 8.63 21.01 5.51
CA LEU A 292 7.94 20.91 6.80
C LEU A 292 8.91 21.16 7.96
N LYS A 293 10.09 20.52 7.95
CA LYS A 293 11.11 20.73 8.98
C LYS A 293 11.57 22.18 9.05
N ARG A 294 11.80 22.85 7.92
CA ARG A 294 12.11 24.29 7.88
C ARG A 294 10.98 25.13 8.45
N GLY A 295 9.74 24.87 8.05
CA GLY A 295 8.56 25.61 8.54
C GLY A 295 8.34 25.46 10.05
N LEU A 296 8.70 24.31 10.62
CA LEU A 296 8.63 24.04 12.06
C LEU A 296 9.88 24.47 12.84
N GLY A 297 10.92 24.97 12.16
CA GLY A 297 12.16 25.40 12.80
C GLY A 297 13.14 24.29 13.20
N TYR A 298 12.99 23.07 12.66
CA TYR A 298 13.88 21.92 12.90
C TYR A 298 14.92 21.68 11.81
N ALA A 299 15.02 22.60 10.85
CA ALA A 299 16.00 22.47 9.79
C ALA A 299 17.42 22.54 10.37
N SER A 300 18.13 21.43 10.28
CA SER A 300 19.55 21.35 10.55
C SER A 300 20.28 21.20 9.22
N ALA A 301 20.82 22.30 8.71
CA ALA A 301 21.89 22.21 7.72
C ALA A 301 23.04 21.40 8.36
N CYS A 302 23.64 20.47 7.60
CA CYS A 302 24.87 19.76 7.96
C CYS A 302 24.84 18.78 9.15
N GLN A 303 23.69 18.36 9.70
CA GLN A 303 23.64 17.19 10.59
C GLN A 303 23.25 15.93 9.81
N ILE A 304 24.24 15.15 9.36
CA ILE A 304 24.01 13.74 9.02
C ILE A 304 23.86 13.02 10.37
N PRO A 305 22.73 12.35 10.65
CA PRO A 305 22.61 11.55 11.87
C PRO A 305 23.73 10.51 11.87
N LYS A 306 24.55 10.50 12.93
CA LYS A 306 25.55 9.44 13.09
C LYS A 306 24.80 8.11 13.13
N VAL A 307 25.06 7.26 12.14
CA VAL A 307 24.56 5.88 12.14
C VAL A 307 25.16 5.21 13.38
N ALA A 308 24.30 4.79 14.30
CA ALA A 308 24.67 3.99 15.48
C ALA A 308 24.62 2.50 15.14
#